data_AF-A0A9D6PS37-F1
#
_entry.id   AF-A0A9D6PS37-F1
#
_cell.length_a   1.000
_cell.length_b   1.000
_cell.length_c   1.000
_cell.angle_alpha   90.00
_cell.angle_beta   90.00
_cell.angle_gamma   90.00
#
_symmetry.space_group_name_H-M   'P 1'
#
loop_
_entity.id
_entity.type
_entity.pdbx_description
1 polymer ?
#
loop_
_entity_poly.entity_id
_entity_poly.type
_entity_poly.pdbx_seq_one_letter_code
_entity_poly.pdbx_strand_id
1 'polypeptide(L)'
;MKKKCNFCGHQNFRVSEVQYIYKQDRKFFVVNGVPCEECEFCKEQYFQASVLKKIEREFVNIYSSDKKKIKMIKVPIEEFEEITA
;
A
#
# COMPACT_ATOMS: atom_id res chain seq x y z
N MET A 1 11.04 25.22 8.67
CA MET A 1 10.75 24.91 7.24
C MET A 1 9.39 24.23 7.18
N LYS A 2 8.42 24.74 6.38
CA LYS A 2 7.12 24.07 6.24
C LYS A 2 7.27 22.82 5.37
N LYS A 3 6.68 21.71 5.79
CA LYS A 3 6.64 20.46 4.99
C LYS A 3 6.00 20.76 3.63
N LYS A 4 6.63 20.28 2.55
CA LYS A 4 6.13 20.39 1.17
C LYS A 4 6.06 18.99 0.57
N CYS A 5 5.14 18.79 -0.36
CA CYS A 5 5.06 17.57 -1.13
C CYS A 5 6.31 17.44 -2.01
N ASN A 6 7.00 16.30 -1.91
CA ASN A 6 8.20 16.00 -2.69
C ASN A 6 7.92 15.89 -4.19
N PHE A 7 6.65 15.70 -4.59
CA PHE A 7 6.24 15.52 -5.98
C PHE A 7 5.65 16.78 -6.60
N CYS A 8 4.74 17.47 -5.91
CA CYS A 8 4.04 18.64 -6.47
C CYS A 8 4.30 19.97 -5.74
N GLY A 9 5.12 19.99 -4.69
CA GLY A 9 5.50 21.20 -3.95
C GLY A 9 4.42 21.84 -3.07
N HIS A 10 3.16 21.38 -3.14
CA HIS A 10 2.07 21.87 -2.30
C HIS A 10 2.27 21.52 -0.81
N GLN A 11 1.67 22.31 0.08
CA GLN A 11 1.90 22.22 1.53
C GLN A 11 0.69 21.64 2.28
N ASN A 12 -0.43 21.41 1.61
CA ASN A 12 -1.63 20.91 2.23
C ASN A 12 -1.60 19.39 2.26
N PHE A 13 -1.69 18.85 3.48
CA PHE A 13 -1.73 17.43 3.75
C PHE A 13 -2.89 17.12 4.68
N ARG A 14 -3.47 15.94 4.50
CA ARG A 14 -4.46 15.36 5.41
C ARG A 14 -3.95 14.04 5.97
N VAL A 15 -4.33 13.74 7.21
CA VAL A 15 -4.18 12.38 7.75
C VAL A 15 -5.25 11.51 7.09
N SER A 16 -4.86 10.32 6.65
CA SER A 16 -5.77 9.39 6.00
C SER A 16 -5.43 7.94 6.36
N GLU A 17 -6.39 7.06 6.11
CA GLU A 17 -6.24 5.61 6.21
C GLU A 17 -6.57 5.01 4.84
N VAL A 18 -5.62 4.26 4.28
CA VAL A 18 -5.72 3.78 2.89
C VAL A 18 -5.56 2.27 2.82
N GLN A 19 -5.93 1.69 1.67
CA GLN A 19 -5.55 0.32 1.35
C GLN A 19 -4.14 0.33 0.74
N TYR A 20 -3.23 -0.44 1.34
CA TYR A 20 -1.88 -0.63 0.85
C TYR A 20 -1.72 -2.05 0.30
N ILE A 21 -1.21 -2.17 -0.93
CA ILE A 21 -0.91 -3.47 -1.55
C ILE A 21 0.60 -3.66 -1.56
N TYR A 22 1.08 -4.57 -0.71
CA TYR A 22 2.48 -5.00 -0.73
C TYR A 22 2.64 -6.15 -1.73
N LYS A 23 3.55 -6.01 -2.71
CA LYS A 23 3.83 -7.01 -3.75
C LYS A 23 5.32 -7.33 -3.74
N GLN A 24 5.65 -8.61 -3.63
CA GLN A 24 7.01 -9.14 -3.77
C GLN A 24 6.94 -10.55 -4.36
N ASP A 25 7.79 -10.88 -5.34
CA ASP A 25 7.90 -12.23 -5.93
C ASP A 25 6.57 -12.88 -6.34
N ARG A 26 5.69 -12.11 -7.00
CA ARG A 26 4.32 -12.52 -7.41
C ARG A 26 3.34 -12.82 -6.26
N LYS A 27 3.76 -12.63 -5.01
CA LYS A 27 2.90 -12.70 -3.83
C LYS A 27 2.36 -11.32 -3.52
N PHE A 28 1.12 -11.28 -3.05
CA PHE A 28 0.41 -10.05 -2.69
C PHE A 28 -0.04 -10.09 -1.24
N PHE A 29 -0.03 -8.94 -0.59
CA PHE A 29 -0.62 -8.75 0.72
C PHE A 29 -1.36 -7.42 0.74
N VAL A 30 -2.67 -7.51 0.90
CA VAL A 30 -3.57 -6.36 0.96
C VAL A 30 -3.79 -6.01 2.41
N VAL A 31 -3.44 -4.77 2.77
CA VAL A 31 -3.59 -4.25 4.13
C VAL A 31 -4.52 -3.05 4.08
N ASN A 32 -5.64 -3.14 4.78
CA ASN A 32 -6.60 -2.03 4.89
C ASN A 32 -6.30 -1.17 6.11
N GLY A 33 -6.69 0.10 6.07
CA GLY A 33 -6.57 1.00 7.22
C GLY A 33 -5.13 1.41 7.53
N VAL A 34 -4.27 1.50 6.51
CA VAL A 34 -2.87 1.87 6.71
C VAL A 34 -2.78 3.39 6.88
N PRO A 35 -2.29 3.89 8.03
CA PRO A 35 -2.23 5.31 8.30
C PRO A 35 -1.14 5.98 7.46
N CYS A 36 -1.47 7.12 6.86
CA CYS A 36 -0.54 7.95 6.09
C CYS A 36 -0.90 9.43 6.17
N GLU A 37 0.04 10.27 5.75
CA GLU A 37 -0.26 11.65 5.37
C GLU A 37 -0.38 11.72 3.84
N GLU A 38 -1.49 12.25 3.34
CA GLU A 38 -1.75 12.37 1.90
C GLU A 38 -1.70 13.84 1.47
N CYS A 39 -1.00 14.13 0.38
CA CYS A 39 -1.06 15.45 -0.25
C CYS A 39 -2.46 15.69 -0.80
N GLU A 40 -3.12 16.76 -0.35
CA GLU A 40 -4.51 17.02 -0.75
C GLU A 40 -4.66 17.31 -2.25
N PHE A 41 -3.59 17.80 -2.89
CA PHE A 41 -3.57 18.19 -4.29
C PHE A 41 -3.29 17.00 -5.24
N CYS A 42 -2.13 16.37 -5.11
CA CYS A 42 -1.69 15.30 -6.03
C CYS A 42 -1.93 13.87 -5.53
N LYS A 43 -2.46 13.72 -4.30
CA LYS A 43 -2.75 12.43 -3.65
C LYS A 43 -1.55 11.57 -3.31
N GLU A 44 -0.33 12.12 -3.40
CA GLU A 44 0.86 11.44 -2.92
C GLU A 44 0.75 11.04 -1.44
N GLN A 45 1.11 9.80 -1.12
CA GLN A 45 0.97 9.21 0.21
C GLN A 45 2.33 9.04 0.90
N TYR A 46 2.44 9.55 2.12
CA TYR A 46 3.64 9.49 2.94
C TYR A 46 3.40 8.57 4.12
N PHE A 47 4.09 7.44 4.14
CA PHE A 47 4.00 6.45 5.21
C PHE A 47 5.19 6.57 6.16
N GLN A 48 4.94 6.35 7.45
CA GLN A 48 6.04 6.21 8.41
C GLN A 48 6.80 4.91 8.14
N ALA A 49 8.13 4.96 8.27
CA ALA A 49 8.97 3.77 8.08
C ALA A 49 8.60 2.61 9.02
N SER A 50 8.13 2.90 10.24
CA SER A 50 7.65 1.91 11.20
C SER A 50 6.42 1.14 10.70
N VAL A 51 5.50 1.83 10.01
CA VAL A 51 4.29 1.26 9.42
C VAL A 51 4.65 0.30 8.29
N LEU A 52 5.52 0.74 7.36
CA LEU A 52 5.96 -0.11 6.24
C LEU A 52 6.73 -1.35 6.72
N LYS A 53 7.67 -1.19 7.66
CA LYS A 53 8.40 -2.32 8.26
C LYS A 53 7.48 -3.33 8.96
N LYS A 54 6.36 -2.87 9.53
CA LYS A 54 5.36 -3.78 10.12
C LYS A 54 4.65 -4.60 9.05
N ILE A 55 4.29 -3.98 7.92
CA ILE A 55 3.67 -4.66 6.77
C ILE A 55 4.63 -5.70 6.18
N GLU A 56 5.90 -5.35 5.97
CA GLU A 56 6.93 -6.26 5.45
C GLU A 56 7.14 -7.50 6.32
N ARG A 57 7.30 -7.30 7.63
CA ARG A 57 7.43 -8.44 8.57
C ARG A 57 6.21 -9.34 8.54
N GLU A 58 5.02 -8.75 8.49
CA GLU A 58 3.78 -9.51 8.45
C GLU A 58 3.63 -10.26 7.12
N PHE A 59 4.05 -9.67 6.00
CA PHE A 59 4.12 -10.34 4.70
C PHE A 59 4.98 -11.60 4.78
N VAL A 60 6.21 -11.49 5.31
CA VAL A 60 7.09 -12.65 5.47
C VAL A 60 6.40 -13.72 6.32
N ASN A 61 5.86 -13.35 7.48
CA ASN A 61 5.19 -14.29 8.38
C ASN A 61 4.03 -15.03 7.71
N ILE A 62 3.16 -14.33 6.96
CA ILE A 62 2.00 -14.94 6.29
C ILE A 62 2.42 -15.97 5.23
N TYR A 63 3.59 -15.79 4.62
CA TYR A 63 4.08 -16.64 3.54
C TYR A 63 5.13 -17.66 3.97
N SER A 64 5.75 -17.52 5.15
CA SER A 64 6.75 -18.44 5.70
C SER A 64 6.21 -19.34 6.81
N SER A 65 5.01 -19.07 7.33
CA SER A 65 4.39 -19.82 8.42
C SER A 65 2.93 -20.16 8.11
N ASP A 66 2.38 -21.15 8.83
CA ASP A 66 0.95 -21.51 8.79
C ASP A 66 0.05 -20.49 9.53
N LYS A 67 0.45 -19.21 9.55
CA LYS A 67 -0.34 -18.16 10.16
C LYS A 67 -1.69 -18.05 9.46
N LYS A 68 -2.77 -18.15 10.25
CA LYS A 68 -4.14 -18.11 9.75
C LYS A 68 -4.43 -16.74 9.10
N LYS A 69 -4.67 -16.75 7.80
CA LYS A 69 -5.05 -15.57 7.02
C LYS A 69 -6.49 -15.19 7.37
N ILE A 70 -6.74 -13.91 7.60
CA ILE A 70 -8.09 -13.42 7.97
C ILE A 70 -9.05 -13.56 6.78
N LYS A 71 -8.59 -13.20 5.58
CA LYS A 71 -9.35 -13.24 4.34
C LYS A 71 -8.39 -13.47 3.17
N MET A 72 -8.87 -14.21 2.16
CA MET A 72 -8.19 -14.41 0.90
C MET A 72 -9.14 -14.02 -0.24
N ILE A 73 -8.58 -13.41 -1.29
CA ILE A 73 -9.29 -13.13 -2.53
C ILE A 73 -8.57 -13.84 -3.68
N LYS A 74 -9.33 -14.32 -4.67
CA LYS A 74 -8.78 -14.76 -5.94
C LYS A 74 -8.73 -13.54 -6.84
N VAL A 75 -7.55 -13.24 -7.40
CA VAL A 75 -7.33 -12.07 -8.25
C VAL A 75 -6.95 -12.57 -9.63
N PRO A 76 -7.75 -12.29 -10.68
CA PRO A 76 -7.35 -12.59 -12.05
C PRO A 76 -6.20 -11.66 -12.46
N ILE A 77 -5.29 -12.18 -13.28
CA ILE A 77 -4.19 -11.43 -13.87
C ILE A 77 -4.29 -11.73 -15.37
N GLU A 78 -4.56 -10.70 -16.14
CA GLU A 78 -4.65 -10.76 -17.60
C GLU A 78 -3.62 -9.80 -18.20
N GLU A 79 -3.09 -10.11 -19.37
CA GLU A 79 -2.28 -9.17 -20.13
C GLU A 79 -3.17 -8.14 -20.82
N PHE A 80 -2.70 -6.90 -20.95
CA PHE A 80 -3.52 -5.82 -21.50
C PHE A 80 -3.96 -6.11 -22.94
N GLU A 81 -3.12 -6.79 -23.75
CA GLU A 81 -3.49 -7.17 -25.13
C GLU A 81 -4.66 -8.16 -25.21
N GLU A 82 -4.93 -8.91 -24.15
CA GLU A 82 -5.97 -9.95 -24.10
C GLU A 82 -7.32 -9.40 -23.61
N ILE A 83 -7.34 -8.20 -23.02
CA ILE A 83 -8.56 -7.51 -22.59
C ILE A 83 -9.18 -6.81 -23.80
N THR A 84 -9.92 -7.55 -24.63
CA THR A 84 -10.74 -6.96 -25.70
C THR A 84 -11.98 -6.27 -25.12
N ALA A 85 -12.29 -5.06 -25.58
CA ALA A 85 -13.46 -4.27 -25.17
C ALA A 85 -14.79 -4.86 -25.64
#